data_AF-A0A1C6V8G9-F1
#
_entry.id   AF-A0A1C6V8G9-F1
#
_cell.length_a   1.000
_cell.length_b   1.000
_cell.length_c   1.000
_cell.angle_alpha   90.00
_cell.angle_beta   90.00
_cell.angle_gamma   90.00
#
_symmetry.space_group_name_H-M   'P 1'
#
loop_
_entity.id
_entity.type
_entity.pdbx_description
1 polymer ?
#
loop_
_entity_poly.entity_id
_entity_poly.type
_entity_poly.pdbx_seq_one_letter_code
_entity_poly.pdbx_strand_id
1 'polypeptide(L)'
;METWRVLAAFIIGPVVSLIGVALATNYRGVTEWHVRRSMATASVLGRVPPWRWLPDVPHEERLARFILLERVIGAAFAVLGVMILIAVGYSILTGQPMQAAK
;
A
#
# COMPACT_ATOMS: atom_id res chain seq x y z
N MET A 1 18.97 16.79 16.88
CA MET A 1 18.76 16.47 15.45
C MET A 1 17.31 16.03 15.24
N GLU A 2 16.34 16.86 15.64
CA GLU A 2 14.91 16.50 15.72
C GLU A 2 14.11 16.99 14.50
N THR A 3 14.51 18.14 13.94
CA THR A 3 13.79 18.87 12.88
C THR A 3 13.68 18.09 11.57
N TRP A 4 14.71 17.34 11.19
CA TRP A 4 14.68 16.55 9.96
C TRP A 4 13.69 15.38 10.03
N ARG A 5 13.46 14.78 11.22
CA ARG A 5 12.48 13.69 11.40
C ARG A 5 11.06 14.22 11.27
N VAL A 6 10.80 15.40 11.83
CA VAL A 6 9.51 16.10 11.69
C VAL A 6 9.25 16.47 10.23
N LEU A 7 10.24 17.03 9.54
CA LEU A 7 10.15 17.33 8.10
C LEU A 7 9.92 16.07 7.26
N ALA A 8 10.69 15.00 7.52
CA ALA A 8 10.51 13.74 6.82
C ALA A 8 9.12 13.16 7.04
N ALA A 9 8.62 13.14 8.27
CA ALA A 9 7.30 12.61 8.58
C ALA A 9 6.16 13.49 8.02
N PHE A 10 6.34 14.80 7.96
CA PHE A 10 5.40 15.73 7.33
C PHE A 10 5.32 15.56 5.81
N ILE A 11 6.40 15.13 5.15
CA ILE A 11 6.42 14.83 3.71
C ILE A 11 5.91 13.40 3.45
N ILE A 12 6.37 12.43 4.24
CA ILE A 12 6.05 11.01 4.06
C ILE A 12 4.60 10.71 4.40
N GLY A 13 4.05 11.29 5.47
CA GLY A 13 2.66 11.06 5.90
C GLY A 13 1.62 11.34 4.81
N PRO A 14 1.62 12.52 4.17
CA PRO A 14 0.73 12.84 3.06
C PRO A 14 0.99 11.96 1.84
N VAL A 15 2.25 11.71 1.47
CA VAL A 15 2.58 10.87 0.31
C VAL A 15 2.04 9.46 0.49
N VAL A 16 2.31 8.83 1.65
CA VAL A 16 1.81 7.49 1.97
C VAL A 16 0.28 7.46 2.02
N SER A 17 -0.34 8.49 2.61
CA SER A 17 -1.80 8.60 2.64
C SER A 17 -2.40 8.68 1.24
N LEU A 18 -1.86 9.54 0.38
CA LEU A 18 -2.33 9.75 -0.99
C LEU A 18 -2.14 8.50 -1.85
N ILE A 19 -1.00 7.82 -1.73
CA ILE A 19 -0.76 6.54 -2.40
C ILE A 19 -1.76 5.49 -1.93
N GLY A 20 -1.98 5.39 -0.61
CA GLY A 20 -2.95 4.46 -0.04
C GLY A 20 -4.37 4.70 -0.55
N VAL A 21 -4.82 5.96 -0.56
CA VAL A 21 -6.14 6.35 -1.09
C VAL A 21 -6.24 6.05 -2.58
N ALA A 22 -5.20 6.35 -3.37
CA ALA A 22 -5.19 6.08 -4.80
C ALA A 22 -5.32 4.57 -5.09
N LEU A 23 -4.63 3.72 -4.32
CA LEU A 23 -4.75 2.26 -4.41
C LEU A 23 -6.13 1.76 -3.95
N ALA A 24 -6.64 2.28 -2.83
CA ALA A 24 -7.93 1.88 -2.27
C ALA A 24 -9.11 2.23 -3.19
N THR A 25 -9.02 3.36 -3.88
CA THR A 25 -10.08 3.87 -4.75
C THR A 25 -9.95 3.40 -6.20
N ASN A 26 -8.92 2.63 -6.55
CA ASN A 26 -8.60 2.26 -7.92
C ASN A 26 -8.49 3.50 -8.83
N TYR A 27 -7.68 4.48 -8.40
CA TYR A 27 -7.55 5.75 -9.08
C TYR A 27 -7.12 5.54 -10.55
N ARG A 28 -7.98 5.97 -11.48
CA ARG A 28 -7.79 5.81 -12.94
C ARG A 28 -7.60 4.37 -13.44
N GLY A 29 -8.03 3.35 -12.70
CA GLY A 29 -7.89 1.95 -13.15
C GLY A 29 -6.45 1.40 -13.05
N VAL A 30 -5.55 2.10 -12.37
CA VAL A 30 -4.13 1.69 -12.23
C VAL A 30 -4.03 0.36 -11.48
N THR A 31 -4.83 0.17 -10.42
CA THR A 31 -4.88 -1.09 -9.65
C THR A 31 -5.29 -2.24 -10.55
N GLU A 32 -6.34 -2.07 -11.36
CA GLU A 32 -6.76 -3.10 -12.31
C GLU A 32 -5.69 -3.40 -13.36
N TRP A 33 -5.05 -2.37 -13.90
CA TRP A 33 -3.95 -2.54 -14.86
C TRP A 33 -2.77 -3.30 -14.23
N HIS A 34 -2.42 -2.96 -13.00
CA HIS A 34 -1.32 -3.57 -12.26
C HIS A 34 -1.61 -5.05 -11.91
N VAL A 35 -2.82 -5.37 -11.47
CA VAL A 35 -3.27 -6.76 -11.25
C VAL A 35 -3.24 -7.55 -12.55
N ARG A 36 -3.80 -7.02 -13.64
CA ARG A 36 -3.80 -7.70 -14.96
C ARG A 36 -2.38 -7.97 -15.43
N ARG A 37 -1.48 -6.98 -15.32
CA ARG A 37 -0.07 -7.12 -15.70
C ARG A 37 0.63 -8.17 -14.83
N SER A 38 0.43 -8.12 -13.52
CA SER A 38 1.00 -9.07 -12.56
C SER A 38 0.53 -10.50 -12.83
N MET A 39 -0.75 -10.68 -13.14
CA MET A 39 -1.30 -11.98 -13.52
C MET A 39 -0.75 -12.49 -14.84
N ALA A 40 -0.62 -11.64 -15.86
CA ALA A 40 -0.01 -12.01 -17.12
C ALA A 40 1.43 -12.51 -16.90
N THR A 41 2.23 -11.82 -16.08
CA THR A 41 3.59 -12.26 -15.75
C THR A 41 3.61 -13.53 -14.89
N ALA A 42 2.71 -13.63 -13.90
CA ALA A 42 2.58 -14.81 -13.06
C ALA A 42 2.10 -16.05 -13.83
N SER A 43 1.27 -15.89 -14.87
CA SER A 43 0.82 -16.98 -15.73
C SER A 43 1.97 -17.56 -16.56
N VAL A 44 2.94 -16.72 -16.95
CA VAL A 44 4.19 -17.16 -17.60
C VAL A 44 5.05 -17.93 -16.60
N LEU A 45 5.17 -17.44 -15.36
CA LEU A 45 5.90 -18.15 -14.29
C LEU A 45 5.23 -19.46 -13.88
N GLY A 46 3.90 -19.54 -13.91
CA GLY A 46 3.14 -20.76 -13.63
C GLY A 46 3.39 -21.91 -14.60
N ARG A 47 3.98 -21.62 -15.77
CA ARG A 47 4.45 -22.65 -16.73
C ARG A 47 5.77 -23.30 -16.32
N VAL A 48 6.49 -22.74 -15.34
CA VAL A 48 7.82 -23.23 -14.92
C VAL A 48 7.71 -23.89 -13.53
N PRO A 49 8.24 -25.12 -13.32
CA PRO A 49 8.33 -25.71 -11.98
C PRO A 49 9.22 -24.81 -11.10
N PRO A 50 8.90 -24.54 -9.82
CA PRO A 50 7.92 -25.19 -8.94
C PRO A 50 6.49 -24.63 -8.94
N TRP A 51 6.15 -23.62 -9.76
CA TRP A 51 4.86 -22.90 -9.69
C TRP A 51 3.72 -23.53 -10.48
N ARG A 52 3.97 -24.68 -11.12
CA ARG A 52 2.99 -25.49 -11.83
C ARG A 52 1.87 -26.05 -10.93
N TRP A 53 2.08 -26.07 -9.61
CA TRP A 53 1.10 -26.55 -8.62
C TRP A 53 0.04 -25.52 -8.24
N LEU A 54 0.13 -24.26 -8.74
CA LEU A 54 -0.90 -23.29 -8.44
C LEU A 54 -2.23 -23.72 -9.10
N PRO A 55 -3.33 -23.86 -8.32
CA PRO A 55 -4.60 -24.35 -8.84
C PRO A 55 -5.13 -23.45 -9.95
N ASP A 56 -5.74 -24.03 -10.97
CA ASP A 56 -6.32 -23.31 -12.11
C ASP A 56 -7.70 -22.76 -11.69
N VAL A 57 -7.68 -21.74 -10.83
CA VAL A 57 -8.88 -21.03 -10.39
C VAL A 57 -9.32 -20.12 -11.53
N PRO A 58 -10.64 -20.02 -11.84
CA PRO A 58 -11.13 -19.15 -12.90
C PRO A 58 -10.54 -17.74 -12.80
N HIS A 59 -9.97 -17.29 -13.93
CA HIS A 59 -9.09 -16.10 -14.00
C HIS A 59 -9.79 -14.84 -13.46
N GLU A 60 -11.09 -14.71 -13.73
CA GLU A 60 -11.95 -13.62 -13.27
C GLU A 60 -12.10 -13.58 -11.74
N GLU A 61 -12.27 -14.73 -11.09
CA GLU A 61 -12.45 -14.80 -9.63
C GLU A 61 -11.15 -14.49 -8.90
N ARG A 62 -10.01 -14.93 -9.45
CA ARG A 62 -8.70 -14.49 -8.97
C ARG A 62 -8.55 -12.99 -9.12
N LEU A 63 -8.87 -12.44 -10.28
CA LEU A 63 -8.66 -11.02 -10.58
C LEU A 63 -9.45 -10.14 -9.60
N ALA A 64 -10.71 -10.50 -9.31
CA ALA A 64 -11.53 -9.82 -8.31
C ALA A 64 -10.91 -9.87 -6.90
N ARG A 65 -10.40 -11.04 -6.47
CA ARG A 65 -9.75 -11.18 -5.15
C ARG A 65 -8.45 -10.37 -5.05
N PHE A 66 -7.64 -10.34 -6.11
CA PHE A 66 -6.41 -9.56 -6.12
C PHE A 66 -6.67 -8.05 -6.13
N ILE A 67 -7.69 -7.59 -6.85
CA ILE A 67 -8.12 -6.18 -6.77
C ILE A 67 -8.59 -5.85 -5.37
N LEU A 68 -9.40 -6.71 -4.73
CA LEU A 68 -9.84 -6.52 -3.36
C LEU A 68 -8.63 -6.43 -2.41
N LEU A 69 -7.66 -7.34 -2.54
CA LEU A 69 -6.44 -7.35 -1.74
C LEU A 69 -5.63 -6.06 -1.90
N GLU A 70 -5.41 -5.61 -3.13
CA GLU A 70 -4.66 -4.38 -3.41
C GLU A 70 -5.38 -3.14 -2.86
N ARG A 71 -6.72 -3.12 -2.90
CA ARG A 71 -7.52 -2.08 -2.24
C ARG A 71 -7.41 -2.10 -0.72
N VAL A 72 -7.42 -3.29 -0.10
CA VAL A 72 -7.24 -3.45 1.36
C VAL A 72 -5.85 -2.99 1.78
N ILE A 73 -4.82 -3.33 1.02
CA ILE A 73 -3.45 -2.85 1.24
C ILE A 73 -3.41 -1.33 1.11
N GLY A 74 -4.03 -0.77 0.07
CA GLY A 74 -4.18 0.68 -0.10
C GLY A 74 -4.85 1.35 1.10
N ALA A 75 -5.94 0.77 1.61
CA ALA A 75 -6.64 1.28 2.79
C ALA A 75 -5.75 1.25 4.04
N ALA A 76 -4.97 0.19 4.23
CA ALA A 76 -4.00 0.09 5.33
C ALA A 76 -2.92 1.19 5.21
N PHE A 77 -2.40 1.44 4.01
CA PHE A 77 -1.45 2.54 3.77
C PHE A 77 -2.08 3.91 4.04
N ALA A 78 -3.34 4.12 3.65
CA ALA A 78 -4.05 5.37 3.91
C ALA A 78 -4.16 5.63 5.42
N VAL A 79 -4.60 4.63 6.18
CA VAL A 79 -4.69 4.71 7.65
C VAL A 79 -3.32 4.96 8.28
N LEU A 80 -2.29 4.25 7.83
CA LEU A 80 -0.93 4.42 8.33
C LEU A 80 -0.41 5.85 8.10
N GLY A 81 -0.62 6.41 6.90
CA GLY A 81 -0.22 7.78 6.60
C GLY A 81 -0.94 8.82 7.47
N VAL A 82 -2.23 8.63 7.74
CA VAL A 82 -3.01 9.48 8.66
C VAL A 82 -2.46 9.36 10.09
N MET A 83 -2.14 8.16 10.55
CA MET A 83 -1.56 7.94 11.89
C MET A 83 -0.20 8.63 12.03
N ILE A 84 0.65 8.60 11.00
CA ILE A 84 1.92 9.34 10.98
C ILE A 84 1.67 10.84 11.13
N LEU A 85 0.70 11.39 10.40
CA LEU A 85 0.35 12.81 10.51
C LEU A 85 -0.16 13.19 11.91
N ILE A 86 -1.00 12.35 12.51
CA ILE A 86 -1.49 12.55 13.88
C ILE A 86 -0.33 12.55 14.88
N ALA A 87 0.58 11.57 14.78
CA ALA A 87 1.74 11.46 15.67
C ALA A 87 2.66 12.68 15.57
N VAL A 88 2.93 13.16 14.36
CA VAL A 88 3.72 14.37 14.12
C VAL A 88 3.02 15.61 14.67
N GLY A 89 1.72 15.78 14.39
CA GLY A 89 0.93 16.90 14.88
C GLY A 89 0.92 16.96 16.41
N TYR A 90 0.74 15.81 17.07
CA TYR A 90 0.80 15.70 18.53
C TYR A 90 2.18 16.04 19.08
N SER A 91 3.25 15.55 18.46
CA SER A 91 4.64 15.84 18.85
C SER A 91 4.96 17.34 18.75
N ILE A 92 4.52 18.01 17.68
CA ILE A 92 4.69 19.47 17.51
C ILE A 92 3.92 20.24 18.60
N LEU A 93 2.67 19.85 18.88
CA LEU A 93 1.81 20.52 19.88
C LEU A 93 2.33 20.36 21.31
N THR A 94 2.93 19.21 21.63
CA THR A 94 3.35 18.86 22.99
C THR A 94 4.84 19.08 23.27
N GLY A 95 5.63 19.36 22.23
CA GLY A 95 7.08 19.47 22.33
C GLY A 95 7.79 18.16 22.71
N GLN A 96 7.08 17.02 22.70
CA GLN A 96 7.60 15.71 23.03
C GLN A 96 8.30 15.08 21.81
N PRO A 97 9.51 14.53 21.95
CA PRO A 97 10.19 13.85 20.85
C PRO A 97 9.41 12.61 20.40
N MET A 98 9.29 12.40 19.09
CA MET A 98 8.61 11.22 18.54
C MET A 98 9.32 9.95 19.02
N GLN A 99 8.71 9.22 19.97
CA GLN A 99 9.12 7.88 20.32
C GLN A 99 8.79 6.95 19.14
N ALA A 100 9.77 6.74 18.27
CA ALA A 100 9.73 5.61 17.36
C ALA A 100 9.71 4.35 18.23
N ALA A 101 8.63 3.57 18.14
CA ALA A 101 8.58 2.25 18.74
C ALA A 101 9.86 1.49 18.35
N LYS A 102 10.49 0.91 19.37
CA LYS A 102 11.81 0.28 19.30
C LYS A 102 11.76 -1.01 18.48
#